data_AF-G8PFD0-F1
#
_entry.id   AF-G8PFD0-F1
#
_cell.length_a   1.000
_cell.length_b   1.000
_cell.length_c   1.000
_cell.angle_alpha   90.00
_cell.angle_beta   90.00
_cell.angle_gamma   90.00
#
_symmetry.space_group_name_H-M   'P 1'
#
loop_
_entity.id
_entity.type
_entity.pdbx_description
1 polymer ?
#
loop_
_entity_poly.entity_id
_entity_poly.type
_entity_poly.pdbx_seq_one_letter_code
_entity_poly.pdbx_strand_id
1 'polypeptide(L)'
;MKTQLMDYWLYLYLGCIYLVPLFRIIKLNNNDTRFMLRKLLFPLEYLIQVKAEQAFNNSRSATRLIHILIFPMSVLGLVGASMPLVSLNEPMMKHTAILVFITYYCMLAPITFWFQPKAGKIYKTK
;
A
#
# COMPACT_ATOMS: atom_id res chain seq x y z
N MET A 1 -8.84 17.15 -23.15
CA MET A 1 -7.55 17.48 -22.53
C MET A 1 -7.58 17.38 -21.00
N LYS A 2 -8.48 18.09 -20.31
CA LYS A 2 -8.58 18.06 -18.83
C LYS A 2 -8.81 16.65 -18.24
N THR A 3 -9.75 15.88 -18.79
CA THR A 3 -10.02 14.49 -18.34
C THR A 3 -8.80 13.58 -18.51
N GLN A 4 -8.12 13.62 -19.67
CA GLN A 4 -6.90 12.84 -19.90
C GLN A 4 -5.76 13.22 -18.93
N LEU A 5 -5.63 14.50 -18.60
CA LEU A 5 -4.64 14.97 -17.63
C LEU A 5 -4.94 14.43 -16.22
N MET A 6 -6.22 14.34 -15.85
CA MET A 6 -6.64 13.72 -14.60
C MET A 6 -6.41 12.21 -14.60
N ASP A 7 -6.61 11.51 -15.71
CA ASP A 7 -6.25 10.10 -15.82
C ASP A 7 -4.74 9.90 -15.62
N TYR A 8 -3.90 10.71 -16.26
CA TYR A 8 -2.45 10.66 -16.04
C TYR A 8 -2.07 10.92 -14.59
N TRP A 9 -2.74 11.85 -13.92
CA TRP A 9 -2.54 12.08 -12.50
C TRP A 9 -2.88 10.84 -11.66
N LEU A 10 -4.02 10.19 -11.92
CA LEU A 10 -4.45 9.01 -11.19
C LEU A 10 -3.52 7.81 -11.43
N TYR A 11 -3.03 7.63 -12.65
CA TYR A 11 -2.00 6.63 -12.98
C TYR A 11 -0.66 6.95 -12.31
N LEU A 12 -0.26 8.23 -12.28
CA LEU A 12 0.94 8.67 -11.57
C LEU A 12 0.80 8.40 -10.08
N TYR A 13 -0.35 8.70 -9.48
CA TYR A 13 -0.64 8.47 -8.06
C TYR A 13 -0.55 6.97 -7.72
N LEU A 14 -1.19 6.12 -8.51
CA LEU A 14 -1.10 4.67 -8.37
C LEU A 14 0.35 4.18 -8.54
N GLY A 15 1.05 4.70 -9.56
CA GLY A 15 2.47 4.43 -9.80
C GLY A 15 3.34 4.82 -8.61
N CYS A 16 3.10 5.97 -7.98
CA CYS A 16 3.82 6.42 -6.79
C CYS A 16 3.56 5.49 -5.59
N ILE A 17 2.31 5.09 -5.37
CA ILE A 17 1.95 4.15 -4.29
C ILE A 17 2.63 2.78 -4.46
N TYR A 18 2.86 2.35 -5.70
CA TYR A 18 3.45 1.04 -5.99
C TYR A 18 4.98 1.10 -6.19
N LEU A 19 5.44 1.86 -7.18
CA LEU A 19 6.83 1.87 -7.64
C LEU A 19 7.78 2.46 -6.60
N VAL A 20 7.44 3.57 -5.96
CA VAL A 20 8.33 4.21 -4.97
C VAL A 20 8.68 3.24 -3.82
N PRO A 21 7.70 2.60 -3.16
CA PRO A 21 8.02 1.62 -2.12
C PRO A 21 8.68 0.35 -2.70
N LEU A 22 8.34 -0.07 -3.93
CA LEU A 22 9.01 -1.20 -4.57
C LEU A 22 10.52 -0.94 -4.79
N PHE A 23 10.88 0.22 -5.31
CA PHE A 23 12.28 0.63 -5.46
C PHE A 23 13.00 0.67 -4.11
N ARG A 24 12.32 1.15 -3.06
CA ARG A 24 12.88 1.16 -1.71
C ARG A 24 13.12 -0.26 -1.18
N ILE A 25 12.21 -1.20 -1.43
CA ILE A 25 12.39 -2.62 -1.06
C ILE A 25 13.58 -3.22 -1.81
N ILE A 26 13.69 -3.00 -3.13
CA ILE A 26 14.79 -3.51 -3.95
C ILE A 26 16.14 -2.98 -3.44
N LYS A 27 16.21 -1.68 -3.10
CA LYS A 27 17.43 -1.06 -2.54
C LYS A 27 17.79 -1.59 -1.15
N LEU A 28 16.79 -1.99 -0.35
CA LEU A 28 16.97 -2.58 0.98
C LEU A 28 17.24 -4.10 0.95
N ASN A 29 17.25 -4.72 -0.24
CA ASN A 29 17.18 -6.18 -0.36
C ASN A 29 18.50 -6.85 0.04
N ASN A 30 18.63 -7.19 1.32
CA ASN A 30 19.74 -7.96 1.90
C ASN A 30 19.62 -9.47 1.62
N ASN A 31 19.27 -9.89 0.41
CA ASN A 31 18.94 -11.29 0.04
C ASN A 31 17.76 -11.89 0.83
N ASP A 32 16.85 -11.06 1.35
CA ASP A 32 15.68 -11.54 2.07
C ASP A 32 14.58 -11.98 1.10
N THR A 33 14.48 -13.28 0.85
CA THR A 33 13.45 -13.88 -0.02
C THR A 33 12.11 -14.11 0.70
N ARG A 34 11.99 -13.75 1.99
CA ARG A 34 10.73 -13.90 2.71
C ARG A 34 9.68 -12.96 2.14
N PHE A 35 8.45 -13.47 2.02
CA PHE A 35 7.27 -12.70 1.60
C PHE A 35 7.40 -12.00 0.22
N MET A 36 8.15 -12.58 -0.73
CA MET A 36 8.34 -12.01 -2.07
C MET A 36 7.02 -11.62 -2.77
N LEU A 37 5.99 -12.46 -2.65
CA LEU A 37 4.68 -12.16 -3.24
C LEU A 37 4.03 -10.91 -2.63
N ARG A 38 4.23 -10.66 -1.33
CA ARG A 38 3.75 -9.43 -0.67
C ARG A 38 4.60 -8.22 -1.03
N LYS A 39 5.92 -8.38 -1.13
CA LYS A 39 6.84 -7.34 -1.59
C LYS A 39 6.51 -6.86 -3.00
N LEU A 40 6.13 -7.81 -3.87
CA LEU A 40 5.77 -7.53 -5.25
C LEU A 40 4.36 -6.93 -5.33
N LEU A 41 3.34 -7.56 -4.75
CA LEU A 41 1.96 -7.12 -4.93
C LEU A 41 1.61 -5.87 -4.12
N PHE A 42 2.16 -5.74 -2.90
CA PHE A 42 1.81 -4.67 -1.95
C PHE A 42 3.06 -4.08 -1.28
N PRO A 43 3.96 -3.44 -2.06
CA PRO A 43 5.23 -2.94 -1.55
C PRO A 43 5.07 -1.90 -0.42
N LEU A 44 4.06 -1.03 -0.50
CA LEU A 44 3.80 -0.02 0.52
C LEU A 44 3.45 -0.65 1.88
N GLU A 45 2.49 -1.57 1.89
CA GLU A 45 2.10 -2.29 3.11
C GLU A 45 3.24 -3.14 3.66
N TYR A 46 4.08 -3.73 2.80
CA TYR A 46 5.26 -4.44 3.28
C TYR A 46 6.24 -3.53 4.03
N LEU A 47 6.48 -2.31 3.54
CA LEU A 47 7.32 -1.35 4.27
C LEU A 47 6.71 -0.94 5.61
N ILE A 48 5.39 -0.76 5.66
CA ILE A 48 4.65 -0.52 6.90
C ILE A 48 4.86 -1.70 7.85
N GLN A 49 4.75 -2.94 7.36
CA GLN A 49 4.99 -4.15 8.15
C GLN A 49 6.40 -4.14 8.76
N VAL A 50 7.44 -3.87 7.96
CA VAL A 50 8.83 -3.82 8.43
C VAL A 50 9.00 -2.73 9.50
N LYS A 51 8.39 -1.56 9.30
CA LYS A 51 8.46 -0.46 10.27
C LYS A 51 7.72 -0.77 11.57
N ALA A 52 6.56 -1.41 11.47
CA ALA A 52 5.80 -1.91 12.60
C ALA A 52 6.59 -2.97 13.39
N GLU A 53 7.19 -3.94 12.70
CA GLU A 53 8.02 -4.97 13.34
C GLU A 53 9.21 -4.36 14.07
N GLN A 54 9.88 -3.37 13.47
CA GLN A 54 10.96 -2.62 14.11
C GLN A 54 10.49 -1.85 15.36
N ALA A 55 9.33 -1.18 15.28
CA ALA A 55 8.80 -0.38 16.38
C ALA A 55 8.27 -1.23 17.56
N PHE A 56 7.69 -2.41 17.27
CA PHE A 56 7.04 -3.26 18.26
C PHE A 56 7.85 -4.53 18.59
N ASN A 57 9.18 -4.47 18.45
CA ASN A 57 10.10 -5.55 18.80
C ASN A 57 9.72 -6.92 18.20
N ASN A 58 9.36 -6.92 16.92
CA ASN A 58 8.91 -8.08 16.15
C ASN A 58 7.64 -8.77 16.70
N SER A 59 6.80 -8.03 17.44
CA SER A 59 5.51 -8.54 17.93
C SER A 59 4.51 -8.70 16.78
N ARG A 60 4.25 -9.95 16.40
CA ARG A 60 3.26 -10.31 15.37
C ARG A 60 1.86 -9.76 15.67
N SER A 61 1.43 -9.79 16.93
CA SER A 61 0.11 -9.30 17.32
C SER A 61 0.00 -7.79 17.14
N ALA A 62 1.06 -7.05 17.46
CA ALA A 62 1.11 -5.60 17.26
C ALA A 62 1.11 -5.25 15.76
N THR A 63 1.96 -5.91 14.96
CA THR A 63 2.00 -5.72 13.49
C THR A 63 0.64 -6.01 12.85
N ARG A 64 -0.03 -7.08 13.26
CA ARG A 64 -1.39 -7.40 12.79
C ARG A 64 -2.39 -6.31 13.16
N LEU A 65 -2.35 -5.83 14.40
CA LEU A 65 -3.27 -4.79 14.87
C LEU A 65 -3.09 -3.50 14.09
N ILE A 66 -1.85 -3.14 13.74
CA ILE A 66 -1.55 -1.98 12.89
C ILE A 66 -2.19 -2.13 11.51
N HIS A 67 -2.07 -3.28 10.84
CA HIS A 67 -2.74 -3.48 9.55
C HIS A 67 -4.27 -3.51 9.66
N ILE A 68 -4.85 -3.92 10.79
CA ILE A 68 -6.29 -3.79 11.05
C ILE A 68 -6.69 -2.31 11.19
N LEU A 69 -5.87 -1.51 11.88
CA LEU A 69 -6.10 -0.06 12.03
C LEU A 69 -5.85 0.72 10.73
N ILE A 70 -4.97 0.23 9.86
CA ILE A 70 -4.69 0.83 8.55
C ILE A 70 -5.81 0.54 7.55
N PHE A 71 -6.55 -0.55 7.71
CA PHE A 71 -7.67 -0.88 6.85
C PHE A 71 -8.70 0.27 6.69
N PRO A 72 -9.25 0.90 7.75
CA PRO A 72 -10.11 2.07 7.56
C PRO A 72 -9.36 3.28 6.99
N MET A 73 -8.04 3.40 7.26
CA MET A 73 -7.20 4.47 6.71
C MET A 73 -6.90 4.28 5.21
N SER A 74 -7.15 3.11 4.64
CA SER A 74 -6.99 2.87 3.20
C SER A 74 -7.93 3.75 2.36
N VAL A 75 -9.05 4.19 2.95
CA VAL A 75 -9.98 5.16 2.37
C VAL A 75 -9.30 6.53 2.17
N LEU A 76 -8.29 6.88 2.98
CA LEU A 76 -7.52 8.11 2.78
C LEU A 76 -6.71 8.08 1.48
N GLY A 77 -6.32 6.90 0.98
CA GLY A 77 -5.72 6.77 -0.34
C GLY A 77 -6.67 7.23 -1.45
N LEU A 78 -7.96 6.94 -1.33
CA LEU A 78 -8.99 7.43 -2.24
C LEU A 78 -9.18 8.95 -2.10
N VAL A 79 -9.13 9.50 -0.88
CA VAL A 79 -9.22 10.95 -0.64
C VAL A 79 -8.03 11.66 -1.32
N GLY A 80 -6.81 11.15 -1.15
CA GLY A 80 -5.62 11.70 -1.81
C GLY A 80 -5.69 11.64 -3.34
N ALA A 81 -6.17 10.52 -3.90
CA ALA A 81 -6.36 10.38 -5.34
C ALA A 81 -7.41 11.35 -5.90
N SER A 82 -8.49 11.59 -5.15
CA SER A 82 -9.64 12.39 -5.60
C SER A 82 -9.50 13.90 -5.35
N MET A 83 -8.56 14.35 -4.51
CA MET A 83 -8.34 15.77 -4.22
C MET A 83 -8.25 16.66 -5.47
N PRO A 84 -7.43 16.33 -6.50
CA PRO A 84 -7.34 17.14 -7.72
C PRO A 84 -8.57 17.09 -8.62
N LEU A 85 -9.33 15.99 -8.57
CA LEU A 85 -10.60 15.88 -9.30
C LEU A 85 -11.63 16.86 -8.73
N VAL A 86 -11.74 16.90 -7.40
CA VAL A 86 -12.66 17.78 -6.69
C VAL A 86 -12.25 19.24 -6.87
N SER A 87 -10.96 19.58 -6.68
CA SER A 87 -10.49 20.97 -6.80
C SER A 87 -10.65 21.54 -8.21
N LEU A 88 -10.63 20.69 -9.23
CA LEU A 88 -10.84 21.09 -10.62
C LEU A 88 -12.27 20.91 -11.10
N ASN A 89 -13.23 20.51 -10.26
CA ASN A 89 -14.61 20.19 -10.64
C ASN A 89 -14.70 19.17 -11.80
N GLU A 90 -13.83 18.16 -11.82
CA GLU A 90 -13.92 17.07 -12.79
C GLU A 90 -14.83 15.96 -12.25
N PRO A 91 -15.85 15.51 -13.01
CA PRO A 91 -16.79 14.50 -12.53
C PRO A 91 -16.09 13.15 -12.35
N MET A 92 -16.15 12.63 -11.11
CA MET A 92 -15.51 11.36 -10.73
C MET A 92 -16.01 10.17 -11.56
N MET A 93 -17.24 10.22 -12.09
CA MET A 93 -17.81 9.16 -12.93
C MET A 93 -16.97 8.85 -14.17
N LYS A 94 -16.22 9.82 -14.69
CA LYS A 94 -15.31 9.61 -15.83
C LYS A 94 -14.08 8.77 -15.46
N HIS A 95 -13.76 8.70 -14.16
CA HIS A 95 -12.56 8.06 -13.63
C HIS A 95 -12.88 6.87 -12.71
N THR A 96 -14.14 6.40 -12.71
CA THR A 96 -14.62 5.36 -11.79
C THR A 96 -13.74 4.12 -11.81
N ALA A 97 -13.34 3.63 -12.98
CA ALA A 97 -12.55 2.41 -13.09
C ALA A 97 -11.23 2.49 -12.32
N ILE A 98 -10.46 3.56 -12.49
CA ILE A 98 -9.17 3.72 -11.80
C ILE A 98 -9.34 4.05 -10.32
N LEU A 99 -10.36 4.82 -9.94
CA LEU A 99 -10.66 5.11 -8.53
C LEU A 99 -11.08 3.84 -7.76
N VAL A 100 -11.92 3.01 -8.39
CA VAL A 100 -12.32 1.71 -7.85
C VAL A 100 -11.10 0.79 -7.71
N PHE A 101 -10.22 0.76 -8.72
CA PHE A 101 -8.98 -0.01 -8.65
C PHE A 101 -8.08 0.45 -7.50
N ILE A 102 -7.83 1.77 -7.35
CA ILE A 102 -7.05 2.33 -6.23
C ILE A 102 -7.66 1.93 -4.89
N THR A 103 -8.98 2.02 -4.77
CA THR A 103 -9.71 1.68 -3.53
C THR A 103 -9.51 0.22 -3.17
N TYR A 104 -9.82 -0.69 -4.08
CA TYR A 104 -9.68 -2.12 -3.81
C TYR A 104 -8.23 -2.52 -3.60
N TYR A 105 -7.29 -1.94 -4.33
CA TYR A 105 -5.87 -2.15 -4.10
C TYR A 105 -5.47 -1.76 -2.67
N CYS A 106 -5.83 -0.55 -2.22
CA CYS A 106 -5.52 -0.06 -0.88
C CYS A 106 -6.24 -0.86 0.22
N MET A 107 -7.42 -1.43 -0.02
CA MET A 107 -8.15 -2.26 0.94
C MET A 107 -7.64 -3.69 1.02
N LEU A 108 -7.36 -4.32 -0.13
CA LEU A 108 -6.86 -5.69 -0.20
C LEU A 108 -5.48 -5.81 0.42
N ALA A 109 -4.65 -4.78 0.25
CA ALA A 109 -3.29 -4.75 0.73
C ALA A 109 -3.21 -5.12 2.24
N PRO A 110 -3.78 -4.37 3.20
CA PRO A 110 -3.73 -4.68 4.63
C PRO A 110 -4.44 -6.01 5.00
N ILE A 111 -5.51 -6.41 4.29
CA ILE A 111 -6.18 -7.71 4.52
C ILE A 111 -5.20 -8.86 4.35
N THR A 112 -4.33 -8.81 3.33
CA THR A 112 -3.36 -9.89 3.10
C THR A 112 -2.35 -10.04 4.25
N PHE A 113 -2.17 -9.01 5.09
CA PHE A 113 -1.28 -9.04 6.25
C PHE A 113 -1.96 -9.52 7.53
N TRP A 114 -3.30 -9.59 7.58
CA TRP A 114 -4.02 -10.14 8.73
C TRP A 114 -3.67 -11.60 9.01
N PHE A 115 -3.33 -12.35 7.96
CA PHE A 115 -2.94 -13.76 8.02
C PHE A 115 -1.42 -13.95 7.95
N GLN A 116 -0.62 -12.98 8.44
CA GLN A 116 0.84 -13.13 8.50
C GLN A 116 1.22 -14.46 9.18
N PRO A 117 1.94 -15.39 8.52
CA PRO A 117 2.26 -16.69 9.09
C PRO A 117 3.13 -16.57 10.34
N LYS A 118 3.13 -17.60 11.20
CA LYS A 118 3.97 -17.62 12.40
C LYS A 118 5.44 -17.51 11.99
N ALA A 119 6.08 -16.43 12.45
CA ALA A 119 7.51 -16.26 12.37
C ALA A 119 8.20 -17.36 13.20
N GLY A 120 8.74 -18.41 12.56
CA GLY A 120 9.79 -19.24 13.18
C GLY A 120 11.05 -18.41 13.48
N LYS A 121 12.07 -18.98 14.13
CA LYS A 121 13.36 -18.28 14.45
C LYS A 121 14.00 -17.58 13.23
N ILE A 122 13.68 -18.00 12.01
CA ILE A 122 14.17 -17.49 10.72
C ILE A 122 13.52 -16.15 10.31
N TYR A 123 12.44 -15.72 10.96
CA TYR A 123 11.57 -14.62 10.50
C TYR A 123 11.71 -13.30 11.29
N LYS A 124 12.61 -13.21 12.27
CA LYS A 124 12.88 -11.95 12.96
C LYS A 124 13.59 -10.99 11.98
N THR A 125 13.09 -9.77 11.85
CA THR A 125 13.88 -8.64 11.36
C THR A 125 14.94 -8.33 12.41
N LYS A 126 16.22 -8.42 12.01
CA LYS A 126 17.35 -7.93 12.82
C LYS A 126 17.34 -6.40 12.85
#